data_AF-A0A967RDW9-F1
#
_entry.id   AF-A0A967RDW9-F1
#
_cell.length_a   1.000
_cell.length_b   1.000
_cell.length_c   1.000
_cell.angle_alpha   90.00
_cell.angle_beta   90.00
_cell.angle_gamma   90.00
#
_symmetry.space_group_name_H-M   'P 1'
#
loop_
_entity.id
_entity.type
_entity.pdbx_description
1 polymer ?
#
loop_
_entity_poly.entity_id
_entity_poly.type
_entity_poly.pdbx_seq_one_letter_code
_entity_poly.pdbx_strand_id
1 'polypeptide(L)' 'MSHTLRNARLSDGRTVDIGVAGGLIEAVSDHDPSRTGGDDLAGWLVLPAMAEPH' A
#
# COMPACT_ATOMS: atom_id res chain seq x y z
N MET A 1 0.14 14.30 -7.75
CA MET A 1 1.26 13.55 -7.13
C MET A 1 0.97 12.06 -7.23
N SER A 2 1.99 11.27 -7.52
CA SER A 2 1.97 9.81 -7.42
C SER A 2 2.98 9.36 -6.36
N HIS A 3 2.66 8.30 -5.61
CA HIS A 3 3.58 7.67 -4.68
C HIS A 3 3.25 6.18 -4.56
N THR A 4 4.20 5.41 -4.01
CA THR A 4 4.03 3.97 -3.78
C THR A 4 4.23 3.69 -2.30
N LEU A 5 3.28 2.98 -1.70
CA LEU A 5 3.44 2.39 -0.36
C LEU A 5 3.98 0.98 -0.55
N ARG A 6 5.20 0.73 -0.08
CA ARG A 6 5.89 -0.54 -0.29
C ARG A 6 5.79 -1.45 0.91
N ASN A 7 5.96 -2.75 0.69
CA ASN A 7 6.05 -3.74 1.76
C ASN A 7 4.85 -3.66 2.74
N ALA A 8 3.66 -3.43 2.18
CA ALA A 8 2.42 -3.36 2.92
C ALA A 8 1.88 -4.76 3.17
N ARG A 9 1.43 -5.06 4.39
CA ARG A 9 0.71 -6.31 4.67
C ARG A 9 -0.80 -6.06 4.54
N LEU A 10 -1.49 -6.85 3.72
CA LEU A 10 -2.95 -6.85 3.62
C LEU A 10 -3.59 -7.75 4.69
N SER A 11 -4.89 -7.59 4.91
CA SER A 11 -5.65 -8.38 5.88
C SER A 11 -5.75 -9.87 5.52
N ASP A 12 -5.56 -10.22 4.24
CA ASP A 12 -5.47 -11.60 3.76
C ASP A 12 -4.07 -12.22 3.96
N GLY A 13 -3.13 -11.47 4.54
CA GLY A 13 -1.76 -11.91 4.84
C GLY A 13 -0.76 -11.70 3.70
N ARG A 14 -1.18 -11.23 2.52
CA ARG A 14 -0.25 -10.94 1.41
C ARG A 14 0.59 -9.70 1.71
N THR A 15 1.83 -9.71 1.23
CA THR A 15 2.74 -8.55 1.23
C THR A 15 2.80 -7.95 -0.16
N VAL A 16 2.47 -6.67 -0.28
CA VAL A 16 2.25 -5.99 -1.57
C VAL A 16 2.91 -4.61 -1.61
N ASP A 17 3.09 -4.09 -2.81
CA ASP A 17 3.29 -2.67 -3.08
C ASP A 17 1.99 -2.06 -3.62
N ILE A 18 1.62 -0.87 -3.14
CA ILE A 18 0.39 -0.15 -3.50
C ILE A 18 0.77 1.15 -4.21
N GLY A 19 0.39 1.28 -5.48
CA GLY A 19 0.52 2.52 -6.23
C GLY A 19 -0.67 3.44 -5.96
N VAL A 20 -0.39 4.71 -5.66
CA VAL A 20 -1.41 5.74 -5.43
C VAL A 20 -1.12 6.96 -6.30
N ALA A 21 -2.09 7.32 -7.14
CA ALA A 21 -2.01 8.50 -8.00
C ALA A 21 -3.32 9.30 -7.92
N GLY A 22 -3.20 10.62 -7.75
CA GLY A 22 -4.38 11.50 -7.71
C GLY A 22 -5.36 11.18 -6.57
N GLY A 23 -4.90 10.57 -5.47
CA GLY A 23 -5.74 10.16 -4.35
C GLY A 23 -6.47 8.81 -4.56
N LEU A 24 -6.17 8.09 -5.64
CA LEU A 24 -6.76 6.79 -5.95
C LEU A 24 -5.69 5.70 -5.93
N ILE A 25 -6.06 4.49 -5.53
CA ILE A 25 -5.23 3.30 -5.72
C ILE A 25 -5.26 2.95 -7.21
N GLU A 26 -4.11 2.99 -7.87
CA GLU A 26 -3.98 2.68 -9.30
C GLU A 26 -3.50 1.25 -9.55
N ALA A 27 -2.75 0.67 -8.60
CA ALA A 27 -2.20 -0.67 -8.70
C ALA A 27 -1.97 -1.29 -7.32
N VAL A 28 -2.15 -2.60 -7.25
CA VAL A 28 -1.68 -3.45 -6.15
C VAL A 28 -0.90 -4.59 -6.79
N SER A 29 0.35 -4.77 -6.38
CA SER A 29 1.26 -5.77 -6.95
C SER A 29 2.00 -6.49 -5.84
N ASP A 30 2.46 -7.72 -6.08
CA ASP A 30 3.30 -8.41 -5.11
C ASP A 30 4.53 -7.55 -4.76
N HIS A 31 4.94 -7.58 -3.50
CA HIS A 31 6.06 -6.76 -3.04
C HIS A 31 7.35 -7.12 -3.79
N ASP A 32 8.00 -6.12 -4.39
CA ASP A 32 9.30 -6.26 -5.01
C ASP A 32 10.37 -5.57 -4.12
N PRO A 33 11.24 -6.35 -3.45
CA PRO A 33 12.28 -5.78 -2.60
C PRO A 33 13.37 -5.05 -3.41
N SER A 34 13.51 -5.35 -4.71
CA SER A 34 14.49 -4.69 -5.58
C SER A 34 14.06 -3.29 -6.04
N ARG A 35 12.75 -3.00 -5.96
CA ARG A 35 12.21 -1.69 -6.29
C ARG A 35 12.75 -0.63 -5.33
N THR A 36 12.95 0.58 -5.80
CA THR A 36 13.42 1.71 -4.98
C THR A 36 12.48 2.89 -5.09
N GLY A 37 12.49 3.77 -4.09
CA GLY A 37 11.54 4.88 -3.95
C GLY A 37 10.21 4.47 -3.31
N GLY A 38 9.38 5.46 -3.00
CA GLY A 38 8.15 5.27 -2.21
C GLY A 38 8.40 5.12 -0.72
N ASP A 39 7.32 4.99 0.04
CA ASP A 39 7.34 4.85 1.50
C ASP A 39 7.31 3.37 1.86
N ASP A 40 8.37 2.87 2.50
CA ASP A 40 8.43 1.50 2.99
C ASP A 40 7.62 1.37 4.28
N LEU A 41 6.55 0.58 4.23
CA LEU A 41 5.70 0.30 5.37
C LEU A 41 6.21 -0.86 6.22
N ALA A 42 7.39 -1.43 5.99
CA ALA A 42 8.06 -2.40 6.86
C ALA A 42 7.17 -3.59 7.32
N GLY A 43 6.26 -4.05 6.47
CA GLY A 43 5.31 -5.13 6.78
C GLY A 43 4.14 -4.72 7.68
N TRP A 44 3.88 -3.43 7.88
CA TRP A 44 2.73 -2.97 8.65
C TRP A 44 1.42 -3.32 7.95
N LEU A 45 0.39 -3.60 8.76
CA LEU A 45 -0.95 -3.92 8.27
C LEU A 45 -1.61 -2.66 7.72
N VAL A 46 -1.99 -2.68 6.45
CA VAL A 46 -2.79 -1.64 5.81
C VAL A 46 -4.26 -2.04 5.84
N LEU A 47 -5.08 -1.14 6.38
CA LEU A 47 -6.53 -1.27 6.39
C LEU A 47 -7.14 -0.07 5.67
N PRO A 48 -8.31 -0.23 5.01
CA PRO A 48 -9.11 0.91 4.63
C PRO A 48 -9.31 1.83 5.84
N ALA A 49 -9.29 3.14 5.61
CA ALA A 49 -9.66 4.08 6.66
C ALA A 49 -11.03 3.70 7.22
N MET A 50 -11.13 3.68 8.55
CA MET A 50 -12.40 3.40 9.22
C MET A 50 -13.41 4.47 8.83
N ALA A 51 -14.59 4.04 8.39
CA ALA A 51 -15.71 4.95 8.20
C ALA A 51 -16.43 5.12 9.54
N GLU A 52 -16.62 6.37 9.98
CA GLU A 52 -17.52 6.70 11.09
C GLU A 52 -18.92 6.95 10.49
N PRO A 53 -19.91 6.07 10.76
CA PRO A 53 -21.20 6.08 10.07
C PRO A 53 -22.23 7.05 10.67
N HIS A 54 -21.87 7.85 11.67
CA HIS A 54 -22.79 8.60 12.52
C HIS A 54 -22.42 10.07 12.66
#